data_AF-A0A0F9NZK7-F1
#
_entry.id   AF-A0A0F9NZK7-F1
#
_cell.length_a   1.000
_cell.length_b   1.000
_cell.length_c   1.000
_cell.angle_alpha   90.00
_cell.angle_beta   90.00
_cell.angle_gamma   90.00
#
_symmetry.space_group_name_H-M   'P 1'
#
loop_
_entity.id
_entity.type
_entity.pdbx_description
1 polymer ?
#
loop_
_entity_poly.entity_id
_entity_poly.type
_entity_poly.pdbx_seq_one_letter_code
_entity_poly.pdbx_strand_id
1 'polypeptide(L)' 'MGHHLTSEGRFKSDKYPWCPEGYFALSFKDPVAWSAIREYALSTHDIELKDDLLIALRNAGAN' A
#
# COMPACT_ATOMS: atom_id res chain seq x y z
N MET A 1 19.00 1.20 -14.31
CA MET A 1 18.35 2.47 -13.92
C MET A 1 16.85 2.20 -13.96
N GLY A 2 16.21 2.13 -12.79
CA GLY A 2 14.80 1.74 -12.67
C GLY A 2 13.90 2.92 -12.98
N HIS A 3 13.28 2.90 -14.16
CA HIS A 3 12.29 3.89 -14.52
C HIS A 3 10.96 3.48 -13.88
N HIS A 4 10.75 3.84 -12.61
CA HIS A 4 9.44 3.70 -11.94
C HIS A 4 8.39 4.67 -12.48
N LEU A 5 8.72 5.40 -13.55
CA LEU A 5 7.82 6.31 -14.25
C LEU A 5 7.71 5.84 -15.70
N THR A 6 6.49 5.80 -16.20
CA THR A 6 6.23 5.64 -17.63
C THR A 6 6.68 6.88 -18.39
N SER A 7 6.73 6.78 -19.72
CA SER A 7 6.99 7.94 -20.60
C SER A 7 5.97 9.07 -20.43
N GLU A 8 4.82 8.78 -19.84
CA GLU A 8 3.74 9.74 -19.56
C GLU A 8 3.76 10.24 -18.10
N GLY A 9 4.82 9.92 -17.35
CA GLY A 9 5.01 10.38 -15.96
C GLY A 9 4.15 9.65 -14.92
N ARG A 10 3.47 8.55 -15.28
CA ARG A 10 2.74 7.73 -14.31
C ARG A 10 3.68 6.79 -13.58
N PHE A 11 3.42 6.55 -12.30
CA PHE A 11 4.14 5.54 -11.56
C PHE A 11 3.89 4.14 -12.12
N LYS A 12 4.94 3.32 -12.23
CA LYS A 12 4.88 1.90 -12.58
C LYS A 12 5.77 1.12 -11.63
N SER A 13 5.17 0.21 -10.87
CA SER A 13 5.90 -0.55 -9.85
C SER A 13 6.74 -1.65 -10.51
N ASP A 14 8.07 -1.54 -10.40
CA ASP A 14 8.95 -2.67 -10.71
C ASP A 14 8.90 -3.75 -9.61
N LYS A 15 8.55 -3.35 -8.37
CA LYS A 15 8.41 -4.25 -7.21
C LYS A 15 7.16 -5.13 -7.31
N TYR A 16 6.11 -4.61 -7.92
CA TYR A 16 4.83 -5.30 -8.11
C TYR A 16 4.40 -5.22 -9.59
N PRO A 17 4.93 -6.09 -10.47
CA PRO A 17 4.69 -5.99 -11.92
C PRO A 17 3.22 -6.14 -12.34
N TRP A 18 2.39 -6.76 -11.49
CA TRP A 18 0.95 -6.89 -11.70
C TRP A 18 0.17 -5.62 -11.35
N CYS A 19 0.79 -4.66 -10.67
CA CYS A 19 0.15 -3.44 -10.21
C CYS A 19 -0.08 -2.49 -11.40
N PRO A 20 -1.31 -1.99 -11.61
CA PRO A 20 -1.60 -1.08 -12.72
C PRO A 20 -0.79 0.21 -12.66
N GLU A 21 -0.60 0.87 -13.81
CA GLU A 21 0.04 2.18 -13.85
C GLU A 21 -0.73 3.22 -13.05
N GLY A 22 0.00 4.07 -12.31
CA GLY A 22 -0.56 5.04 -11.39
C GLY A 22 -0.89 4.49 -10.01
N TYR A 23 -0.73 3.18 -9.78
CA TYR A 23 -0.95 2.54 -8.48
C TYR A 23 0.37 2.14 -7.83
N PHE A 24 0.43 2.29 -6.50
CA PHE A 24 1.53 1.77 -5.70
C PHE A 24 0.98 0.81 -4.64
N ALA A 25 1.32 -0.47 -4.78
CA ALA A 25 0.91 -1.49 -3.83
C ALA A 25 1.75 -1.41 -2.54
N LEU A 26 1.07 -1.45 -1.40
CA LEU A 26 1.68 -1.64 -0.09
C LEU A 26 1.42 -3.08 0.38
N SER A 27 2.43 -3.73 0.96
CA SER A 27 2.30 -5.10 1.44
C SER A 27 2.24 -5.15 2.96
N PHE A 28 1.29 -5.90 3.50
CA PHE A 28 1.26 -6.23 4.93
C PHE A 28 2.46 -7.04 5.39
N LYS A 29 3.26 -7.63 4.49
CA LYS A 29 4.51 -8.34 4.87
C LYS A 29 5.72 -7.41 4.94
N ASP A 30 5.57 -6.15 4.58
CA ASP A 30 6.63 -5.15 4.57
C ASP A 30 6.48 -4.24 5.80
N PRO A 31 7.33 -4.37 6.84
CA PRO A 31 7.22 -3.57 8.06
C PRO A 31 7.29 -2.06 7.82
N VAL A 32 7.98 -1.63 6.75
CA VAL A 32 8.08 -0.21 6.38
C VAL A 32 6.74 0.33 5.87
N ALA A 33 5.90 -0.52 5.28
CA ALA A 33 4.59 -0.13 4.76
C ALA A 33 3.51 -0.02 5.84
N TRP A 34 3.71 -0.60 7.03
CA TRP A 34 2.68 -0.69 8.07
C TRP A 34 2.18 0.67 8.55
N SER A 35 3.08 1.64 8.74
CA SER A 35 2.70 2.98 9.17
C SER A 35 1.83 3.68 8.13
N ALA A 36 2.18 3.56 6.84
CA ALA A 36 1.42 4.13 5.74
C ALA A 36 0.02 3.49 5.59
N ILE A 37 -0.07 2.15 5.72
CA ILE A 37 -1.36 1.45 5.70
C ILE A 37 -2.23 1.88 6.90
N ARG A 38 -1.63 2.00 8.09
CA ARG A 38 -2.35 2.42 9.31
C ARG A 38 -2.90 3.83 9.15
N GLU A 39 -2.10 4.76 8.62
CA GLU A 39 -2.52 6.14 8.39
C GLU A 39 -3.70 6.22 7.41
N TYR A 40 -3.63 5.47 6.32
CA TYR A 40 -4.74 5.39 5.37
C TYR A 40 -6.01 4.81 6.01
N ALA A 41 -5.88 3.73 6.79
CA ALA A 41 -7.00 3.13 7.51
C ALA A 41 -7.68 4.11 8.48
N LEU A 42 -6.90 4.97 9.15
CA LEU A 42 -7.45 5.98 10.05
C LEU A 42 -8.05 7.18 9.32
N SER A 43 -7.65 7.43 8.08
CA SER A 43 -8.09 8.57 7.27
C SER A 43 -9.33 8.29 6.41
N THR A 44 -9.59 7.01 6.10
CA THR A 44 -10.76 6.65 5.30
C THR A 44 -12.07 6.83 6.08
N HIS A 45 -13.14 7.22 5.38
CA HIS A 45 -14.50 7.27 5.93
C HIS A 45 -15.22 5.92 5.86
N ASP A 46 -14.65 4.94 5.16
CA ASP A 46 -15.16 3.58 5.08
C ASP A 46 -14.77 2.81 6.35
N ILE A 47 -15.77 2.57 7.21
CA ILE A 47 -15.59 1.95 8.53
C ILE A 47 -15.17 0.48 8.38
N GLU A 48 -15.78 -0.26 7.45
CA GLU A 48 -15.45 -1.68 7.24
C GLU A 48 -14.02 -1.81 6.74
N LEU A 49 -13.63 -0.99 5.75
CA LEU A 49 -12.26 -0.99 5.25
C LEU A 49 -11.25 -0.64 6.34
N LYS A 50 -11.54 0.37 7.16
CA LYS A 50 -10.68 0.75 8.28
C LYS A 50 -10.45 -0.43 9.22
N ASP A 51 -11.52 -1.07 9.67
CA ASP A 51 -11.42 -2.17 10.64
C ASP A 51 -10.67 -3.36 10.05
N ASP A 52 -10.94 -3.70 8.79
CA ASP A 52 -10.24 -4.77 8.07
C ASP A 52 -8.74 -4.49 7.92
N LEU A 53 -8.36 -3.26 7.57
CA LEU A 53 -6.95 -2.88 7.45
C LEU A 53 -6.22 -2.94 8.80
N LEU A 54 -6.86 -2.51 9.88
CA LEU A 54 -6.28 -2.56 11.23
C LEU A 54 -6.13 -4.01 11.73
N ILE A 55 -7.11 -4.87 11.45
CA ILE A 55 -7.04 -6.31 11.76
C ILE A 55 -5.91 -6.96 10.95
N ALA A 56 -5.82 -6.68 9.66
CA ALA A 56 -4.77 -7.22 8.79
C ALA A 56 -3.36 -6.81 9.25
N LEU A 57 -3.17 -5.55 9.67
CA LEU A 57 -1.92 -5.08 10.25
C LEU A 57 -1.56 -5.82 11.54
N ARG A 58 -2.52 -5.99 12.45
CA ARG A 58 -2.31 -6.74 13.69
C ARG A 58 -1.91 -8.19 13.40
N ASN A 59 -2.58 -8.84 12.46
CA ASN A 59 -2.28 -10.22 12.06
C ASN A 59 -0.90 -10.35 11.40
N ALA A 60 -0.41 -9.29 10.76
CA ALA A 60 0.93 -9.23 10.20
C ALA A 60 2.04 -8.96 11.24
N GLY A 61 1.68 -8.65 12.50
CA GLY A 61 2.62 -8.37 13.58
C GLY A 61 2.97 -6.89 13.74
N ALA A 62 2.19 -5.98 13.12
CA ALA A 62 2.35 -4.55 13.35
C ALA A 62 1.85 -4.20 14.77
N ASN A 63 2.78 -3.93 15.68
CA ASN A 63 2.48 -3.42 17.02
C ASN A 63 2.22 -1.90 16.94
#